data_AF-A0A3S2UWU4-F1
#
_entry.id   AF-A0A3S2UWU4-F1
#
_cell.length_a   1.000
_cell.length_b   1.000
_cell.length_c   1.000
_cell.angle_alpha   90.00
_cell.angle_beta   90.00
_cell.angle_gamma   90.00
#
_symmetry.space_group_name_H-M   'P 1'
#
loop_
_entity.id
_entity.type
_entity.pdbx_description
1 polymer ?
#
loop_
_entity_poly.entity_id
_entity_poly.type
_entity_poly.pdbx_seq_one_letter_code
_entity_poly.pdbx_strand_id
1 'polypeptide(L)'
;MRSATRFALACGVALGLSACSTASYPSLARRAAEGPQTETAKASVTQTAPNPQARLTQWLDAAHKAQDNFTQALPNTQVLLARSGARGGEAWSQANLALAELERQRTALGDVVADMEQAYAKDRIEQSVSAPVEADWAKTRAEILRMAANQDRQLAELRAKLR
;
A
#
# COMPACT_ATOMS: atom_id res chain seq x y z
N MET A 1 -8.39 -45.72 30.24
CA MET A 1 -9.18 -44.68 30.95
C MET A 1 -8.50 -43.28 30.97
N ARG A 2 -7.57 -42.95 30.05
CA ARG A 2 -6.90 -41.62 29.99
C ARG A 2 -7.41 -40.70 28.85
N SER A 3 -8.28 -41.19 27.97
CA SER A 3 -8.78 -40.41 26.81
C SER A 3 -10.03 -39.58 27.12
N ALA A 4 -10.85 -39.96 28.11
CA ALA A 4 -12.07 -39.23 28.45
C ALA A 4 -11.79 -37.84 29.08
N THR A 5 -10.70 -37.73 29.84
CA THR A 5 -10.34 -36.50 30.56
C THR A 5 -9.84 -35.38 29.63
N ARG A 6 -9.26 -35.74 28.48
CA ARG A 6 -8.77 -34.75 27.49
C ARG A 6 -9.89 -34.15 26.65
N PHE A 7 -10.96 -34.90 26.40
CA PHE A 7 -12.12 -34.43 25.64
C PHE A 7 -12.98 -33.45 26.46
N ALA A 8 -13.11 -33.69 27.77
CA ALA A 8 -13.82 -32.78 28.68
C ALA A 8 -13.12 -31.41 28.82
N LEU A 9 -11.78 -31.39 28.83
CA LEU A 9 -11.01 -30.15 28.92
C LEU A 9 -11.14 -29.27 27.66
N ALA A 10 -11.17 -29.89 26.47
CA ALA A 10 -11.33 -29.18 25.20
C ALA A 10 -12.73 -28.56 25.04
N CYS A 11 -13.77 -29.25 25.53
CA CYS A 11 -15.15 -28.75 25.46
C CYS A 11 -15.39 -27.55 26.41
N GLY A 12 -14.74 -27.54 27.58
CA GLY A 12 -14.84 -26.42 28.53
C GLY A 12 -14.20 -25.13 28.03
N VAL A 13 -13.09 -25.20 27.28
CA VAL A 13 -12.41 -24.01 26.73
C VAL A 13 -13.22 -23.38 25.59
N ALA A 14 -13.91 -24.19 24.77
CA ALA A 14 -14.73 -23.69 23.67
C ALA A 14 -15.97 -22.90 24.15
N LEU A 15 -16.55 -23.26 25.30
CA LEU A 15 -17.73 -22.60 25.86
C LEU A 15 -17.40 -21.31 26.66
N GLY A 16 -16.14 -21.12 27.09
CA GLY A 16 -15.71 -19.92 27.81
C GLY A 16 -15.48 -18.69 26.91
N LEU A 17 -15.28 -18.89 25.60
CA LEU A 17 -15.00 -17.81 24.64
C LEU A 17 -16.26 -17.04 24.21
N SER A 18 -17.46 -17.56 24.48
CA SER A 18 -18.74 -16.91 24.11
C SER A 18 -19.23 -15.90 25.15
N ALA A 19 -18.61 -15.84 26.32
CA ALA A 19 -19.10 -15.05 27.46
C ALA A 19 -18.86 -13.53 27.34
N CYS A 20 -18.08 -13.07 26.36
CA CYS A 20 -17.80 -11.64 26.15
C CYS A 20 -18.70 -10.97 25.08
N SER A 21 -19.69 -11.67 24.51
CA SER A 21 -20.57 -11.09 23.48
C SER A 21 -21.78 -10.31 24.03
N THR A 22 -21.96 -10.26 25.36
CA THR A 22 -23.08 -9.59 26.01
C THR A 22 -22.81 -8.13 26.37
N ALA A 23 -21.65 -7.59 26.02
CA ALA A 23 -21.42 -6.16 26.13
C ALA A 23 -22.35 -5.43 25.15
N SER A 24 -23.28 -4.63 25.68
CA SER A 24 -24.09 -3.73 24.86
C SER A 24 -23.16 -2.88 24.01
N TYR A 25 -23.17 -3.11 22.70
CA TYR A 25 -22.37 -2.35 21.77
C TYR A 25 -22.72 -0.86 21.93
N PRO A 26 -21.75 0.03 22.13
CA PRO A 26 -22.03 1.45 22.29
C PRO A 26 -22.76 1.92 21.03
N SER A 27 -23.86 2.66 21.22
CA SER A 27 -24.64 3.16 20.09
C SER A 27 -23.74 3.97 19.16
N LEU A 28 -23.86 3.74 17.85
CA LEU A 28 -23.33 4.65 16.83
C LEU A 28 -24.13 5.97 16.75
N ALA A 29 -25.12 6.14 17.64
CA ALA A 29 -25.82 7.41 17.78
C ALA A 29 -24.84 8.49 18.23
N ARG A 30 -24.99 9.66 17.62
CA ARG A 30 -24.23 10.87 17.94
C ARG A 30 -24.35 11.21 19.43
N ARG A 31 -23.22 11.45 20.10
CA ARG A 31 -23.20 11.79 21.53
C ARG A 31 -23.69 13.22 21.76
N ALA A 32 -24.27 13.51 22.92
CA ALA A 32 -24.71 14.87 23.26
C ALA A 32 -23.56 15.92 23.27
N ALA A 33 -22.32 15.47 23.46
CA ALA A 33 -21.11 16.31 23.37
C ALA A 33 -20.63 16.55 21.93
N GLU A 34 -21.12 15.78 20.95
CA GLU A 34 -20.80 15.95 19.54
C GLU A 34 -21.73 17.01 18.94
N GLY A 35 -21.32 18.28 19.09
CA GLY A 35 -21.98 19.43 18.45
C GLY A 35 -22.20 19.21 16.94
N PRO A 36 -23.11 19.95 16.30
CA PRO A 36 -23.43 19.78 14.88
C PRO A 36 -22.13 19.71 14.07
N GLN A 37 -21.98 18.65 13.26
CA GLN A 37 -20.89 18.64 12.29
C GLN A 37 -21.28 19.67 11.25
N THR A 38 -20.85 20.89 11.44
CA THR A 38 -20.68 21.80 10.33
C THR A 38 -19.58 21.20 9.48
N GLU A 39 -19.95 20.49 8.43
CA GLU A 39 -19.10 20.46 7.25
C GLU A 39 -18.86 21.93 6.92
N THR A 40 -17.68 22.46 7.28
CA THR A 40 -17.17 23.63 6.59
C THR A 40 -17.16 23.22 5.14
N ALA A 41 -18.15 23.69 4.37
CA ALA A 41 -18.19 23.55 2.94
C ALA A 41 -16.85 24.08 2.44
N LYS A 42 -15.93 23.15 2.15
CA LYS A 42 -14.65 23.49 1.56
C LYS A 42 -15.03 24.15 0.27
N ALA A 43 -14.74 25.45 0.14
CA ALA A 43 -15.06 26.20 -1.06
C ALA A 43 -14.60 25.36 -2.24
N SER A 44 -15.55 24.92 -3.07
CA SER A 44 -15.26 24.21 -4.30
C SER A 44 -14.54 25.22 -5.18
N VAL A 45 -13.21 25.23 -5.11
CA VAL A 45 -12.42 25.85 -6.15
C VAL A 45 -12.80 25.09 -7.40
N THR A 46 -13.47 25.75 -8.35
CA THR A 46 -13.69 25.21 -9.69
C THR A 46 -12.33 25.10 -10.35
N GLN A 47 -11.56 24.09 -9.96
CA GLN A 47 -10.40 23.67 -10.68
C GLN A 47 -10.95 22.93 -11.88
N THR A 48 -10.81 23.52 -13.07
CA THR A 48 -11.10 22.82 -14.33
C THR A 48 -10.41 21.46 -14.23
N ALA A 49 -11.22 20.39 -14.25
CA ALA A 49 -10.69 19.04 -14.14
C ALA A 49 -9.60 18.90 -15.21
N PRO A 50 -8.35 18.55 -14.83
CA PRO A 50 -7.30 18.41 -15.81
C PRO A 50 -7.77 17.42 -16.87
N ASN A 51 -7.51 17.76 -18.12
CA ASN A 51 -7.93 16.93 -19.24
C ASN A 51 -7.47 15.47 -18.96
N PRO A 52 -8.31 14.45 -19.22
CA PRO A 52 -7.97 13.08 -18.85
C PRO A 52 -6.60 12.63 -19.38
N GLN A 53 -6.22 13.08 -20.56
CA GLN A 53 -4.91 12.78 -21.15
C GLN A 53 -3.73 13.35 -20.36
N ALA A 54 -3.85 14.59 -19.90
CA ALA A 54 -2.82 15.26 -19.11
C ALA A 54 -2.62 14.56 -17.76
N ARG A 55 -3.70 14.06 -17.14
CA ARG A 55 -3.60 13.22 -15.93
C ARG A 55 -2.82 11.92 -16.22
N LEU A 56 -3.14 11.23 -17.31
CA LEU A 56 -2.42 10.02 -17.71
C LEU A 56 -0.92 10.28 -17.93
N THR A 57 -0.57 11.37 -18.62
CA THR A 57 0.83 11.78 -18.78
C THR A 57 1.49 12.09 -17.45
N GLN A 58 0.82 12.82 -16.55
CA GLN A 58 1.37 13.14 -15.22
C GLN A 58 1.65 11.89 -14.39
N TRP A 59 0.75 10.90 -14.37
CA TRP A 59 1.00 9.65 -13.66
C TRP A 59 2.14 8.85 -14.29
N LEU A 60 2.25 8.83 -15.61
CA LEU A 60 3.34 8.15 -16.30
C LEU A 60 4.70 8.80 -16.00
N ASP A 61 4.78 10.12 -16.05
CA ASP A 61 5.99 10.88 -15.70
C ASP A 61 6.38 10.66 -14.24
N ALA A 62 5.41 10.66 -13.33
CA ALA A 62 5.64 10.37 -11.91
C ALA A 62 6.13 8.93 -11.69
N ALA A 63 5.58 7.96 -12.42
CA ALA A 63 6.01 6.56 -12.36
C ALA A 63 7.43 6.39 -12.90
N HIS A 64 7.78 7.04 -14.02
CA HIS A 64 9.14 7.04 -14.56
C HIS A 64 10.13 7.65 -13.57
N LYS A 65 9.80 8.79 -12.96
CA LYS A 65 10.63 9.41 -11.92
C LYS A 65 10.83 8.49 -10.71
N ALA A 66 9.78 7.82 -10.24
CA ALA A 66 9.89 6.85 -9.15
C ALA A 66 10.77 5.65 -9.54
N GLN A 67 10.63 5.16 -10.78
CA GLN A 67 11.46 4.08 -11.33
C GLN A 67 12.93 4.49 -11.45
N ASP A 68 13.22 5.72 -11.87
CA ASP A 68 14.59 6.23 -11.98
C ASP A 68 15.24 6.33 -10.60
N ASN A 69 14.55 6.89 -9.61
CA ASN A 69 15.05 6.97 -8.24
C ASN A 69 15.36 5.58 -7.67
N PHE A 70 14.47 4.61 -7.87
CA PHE A 70 14.69 3.22 -7.47
C PHE A 70 15.92 2.62 -8.16
N THR A 71 16.03 2.81 -9.49
CA THR A 71 17.12 2.26 -10.30
C THR A 71 18.47 2.89 -9.93
N GLN A 72 18.50 4.17 -9.57
CA GLN A 72 19.71 4.86 -9.10
C GLN A 72 20.15 4.38 -7.71
N ALA A 73 19.22 4.06 -6.81
CA ALA A 73 19.53 3.57 -5.46
C ALA A 73 19.92 2.07 -5.43
N LEU A 74 19.50 1.30 -6.44
CA LEU A 74 19.67 -0.14 -6.49
C LEU A 74 21.14 -0.62 -6.45
N PRO A 75 22.10 -0.07 -7.23
CA PRO A 75 23.48 -0.54 -7.22
C PRO A 75 24.18 -0.38 -5.87
N ASN A 76 23.97 0.76 -5.21
CA ASN A 76 24.55 1.00 -3.88
C ASN A 76 24.02 -0.01 -2.85
N THR A 77 22.71 -0.27 -2.90
CA THR A 77 22.07 -1.28 -2.04
C THR A 77 22.67 -2.66 -2.28
N GLN A 78 22.86 -3.05 -3.55
CA GLN A 78 23.51 -4.32 -3.91
C GLN A 78 24.94 -4.43 -3.37
N VAL A 79 25.73 -3.36 -3.45
CA VAL A 79 27.12 -3.33 -2.92
C VAL A 79 27.13 -3.51 -1.40
N LEU A 80 26.25 -2.81 -0.68
CA LEU A 80 26.19 -2.90 0.78
C LEU A 80 25.71 -4.28 1.24
N LEU A 81 24.73 -4.88 0.55
CA LEU A 81 24.31 -6.26 0.79
C LEU A 81 25.43 -7.27 0.49
N ALA A 82 26.18 -7.11 -0.61
CA ALA A 82 27.28 -8.02 -0.94
C ALA A 82 28.42 -7.97 0.10
N ARG A 83 28.57 -6.83 0.78
CA ARG A 83 29.55 -6.61 1.84
C ARG A 83 28.97 -6.85 3.24
N SER A 84 27.73 -7.32 3.36
CA SER A 84 27.12 -7.59 4.64
C SER A 84 27.91 -8.70 5.35
N GLY A 85 28.46 -8.40 6.51
CA GLY A 85 29.19 -9.36 7.34
C GLY A 85 28.25 -10.22 8.19
N ALA A 86 28.77 -10.69 9.32
CA ALA A 86 27.96 -11.42 10.30
C ALA A 86 26.78 -10.58 10.79
N ARG A 87 25.64 -11.25 11.03
CA ARG A 87 24.45 -10.64 11.62
C ARG A 87 24.79 -9.94 12.94
N GLY A 88 24.22 -8.75 13.15
CA GLY A 88 24.47 -7.94 14.33
C GLY A 88 25.74 -7.07 14.28
N GLY A 89 26.56 -7.19 13.22
CA GLY A 89 27.67 -6.27 12.97
C GLY A 89 27.23 -4.98 12.26
N GLU A 90 28.09 -3.95 12.30
CA GLU A 90 27.85 -2.66 11.65
C GLU A 90 27.55 -2.79 10.15
N ALA A 91 28.32 -3.61 9.42
CA ALA A 91 28.10 -3.86 8.00
C ALA A 91 26.73 -4.51 7.70
N TRP A 92 26.22 -5.33 8.62
CA TRP A 92 24.87 -5.90 8.50
C TRP A 92 23.79 -4.83 8.74
N SER A 93 23.97 -3.95 9.72
CA SER A 93 23.07 -2.82 9.97
C SER A 93 22.99 -1.87 8.77
N GLN A 94 24.14 -1.53 8.17
CA GLN A 94 24.17 -0.68 6.97
C GLN A 94 23.46 -1.32 5.77
N ALA A 95 23.61 -2.62 5.57
CA ALA A 95 22.89 -3.35 4.53
C ALA A 95 21.36 -3.32 4.75
N ASN A 96 20.90 -3.45 6.00
CA ASN A 96 19.48 -3.33 6.33
C ASN A 96 18.94 -1.92 6.08
N LEU A 97 19.69 -0.89 6.47
CA LEU A 97 19.30 0.51 6.23
C LEU A 97 19.22 0.83 4.73
N ALA A 98 20.19 0.35 3.95
CA ALA A 98 20.17 0.52 2.49
C ALA A 98 18.96 -0.18 1.86
N LEU A 99 18.64 -1.40 2.31
CA LEU A 99 17.44 -2.11 1.86
C LEU A 99 16.16 -1.35 2.23
N ALA A 100 16.05 -0.85 3.47
CA ALA A 100 14.90 -0.07 3.93
C ALA A 100 14.73 1.22 3.12
N GLU A 101 15.82 1.90 2.78
CA GLU A 101 15.78 3.08 1.92
C GLU A 101 15.29 2.72 0.50
N LEU A 102 15.74 1.60 -0.06
CA LEU A 102 15.25 1.13 -1.36
C LEU A 102 13.75 0.76 -1.31
N GLU A 103 13.27 0.16 -0.22
CA GLU A 103 11.85 -0.09 0.01
C GLU A 103 11.03 1.21 0.13
N ARG A 104 11.60 2.23 0.75
CA ARG A 104 11.00 3.57 0.78
C ARG A 104 10.84 4.13 -0.63
N GLN A 105 11.85 4.00 -1.50
CA GLN A 105 11.74 4.42 -2.90
C GLN A 105 10.64 3.66 -3.65
N ARG A 106 10.47 2.35 -3.40
CA ARG A 106 9.38 1.56 -4.00
C ARG A 106 8.00 2.07 -3.63
N THR A 107 7.84 2.64 -2.42
CA THR A 107 6.55 3.18 -1.97
C THR A 107 6.07 4.31 -2.87
N ALA A 108 6.96 5.14 -3.40
CA ALA A 108 6.60 6.25 -4.29
C ALA A 108 5.89 5.78 -5.58
N LEU A 109 6.26 4.62 -6.14
CA LEU A 109 5.55 4.06 -7.28
C LEU A 109 4.17 3.49 -6.88
N GLY A 110 4.06 2.96 -5.66
CA GLY A 110 2.79 2.52 -5.08
C GLY A 110 1.79 3.67 -4.93
N ASP A 111 2.25 4.85 -4.50
CA ASP A 111 1.42 6.04 -4.36
C ASP A 111 0.84 6.47 -5.72
N VAL A 112 1.65 6.44 -6.79
CA VAL A 112 1.17 6.74 -8.16
C VAL A 112 0.09 5.76 -8.61
N VAL A 113 0.26 4.47 -8.32
CA VAL A 113 -0.77 3.45 -8.63
C VAL A 113 -2.05 3.75 -7.84
N ALA A 114 -1.94 4.02 -6.54
CA ALA A 114 -3.10 4.31 -5.70
C ALA A 114 -3.89 5.54 -6.18
N ASP A 115 -3.19 6.63 -6.48
CA ASP A 115 -3.79 7.88 -6.99
C ASP A 115 -4.50 7.64 -8.33
N MET A 116 -3.88 6.89 -9.24
CA MET A 116 -4.45 6.56 -10.55
C MET A 116 -5.72 5.70 -10.43
N GLU A 117 -5.70 4.69 -9.57
CA GLU A 117 -6.85 3.80 -9.33
C GLU A 117 -8.00 4.54 -8.65
N GLN A 118 -7.69 5.39 -7.66
CA GLN A 118 -8.70 6.20 -6.98
C GLN A 118 -9.38 7.18 -7.95
N ALA A 119 -8.59 7.84 -8.80
CA ALA A 119 -9.13 8.76 -9.80
C ALA A 119 -10.02 8.05 -10.82
N TYR A 120 -9.59 6.88 -11.31
CA TYR A 120 -10.38 6.09 -12.25
C TYR A 120 -11.67 5.56 -11.61
N ALA A 121 -11.61 5.04 -10.39
CA ALA A 121 -12.79 4.58 -9.67
C ALA A 121 -13.83 5.71 -9.50
N LYS A 122 -13.37 6.93 -9.20
CA LYS A 122 -14.23 8.12 -9.14
C LYS A 122 -14.85 8.44 -10.51
N ASP A 123 -14.05 8.49 -11.56
CA ASP A 123 -14.52 8.82 -12.92
C ASP A 123 -15.55 7.80 -13.43
N ARG A 124 -15.40 6.52 -13.06
CA ARG A 124 -16.36 5.44 -13.37
C ARG A 124 -17.70 5.61 -12.65
N ILE A 125 -17.69 6.04 -11.38
CA ILE A 125 -18.92 6.35 -10.63
C ILE A 125 -19.65 7.53 -11.25
N GLU A 126 -18.90 8.55 -11.68
CA GLU A 126 -19.44 9.76 -12.30
C GLU A 126 -19.81 9.57 -13.79
N GLN A 127 -19.59 8.38 -14.36
CA GLN A 127 -19.78 8.06 -15.78
C GLN A 127 -19.05 9.03 -16.74
N SER A 128 -17.91 9.56 -16.30
CA SER A 128 -17.14 10.57 -17.01
C SER A 128 -16.05 9.99 -17.92
N VAL A 129 -15.89 8.66 -17.96
CA VAL A 129 -14.90 7.96 -18.78
C VAL A 129 -15.48 7.59 -20.15
N SER A 130 -14.86 8.09 -21.22
CA SER A 130 -15.16 7.67 -22.58
C SER A 130 -14.34 6.43 -22.98
N ALA A 131 -14.81 5.65 -23.96
CA ALA A 131 -14.13 4.43 -24.38
C ALA A 131 -12.67 4.64 -24.88
N PRO A 132 -12.31 5.73 -25.58
CA PRO A 132 -10.91 6.00 -25.91
C PRO A 132 -10.03 6.26 -24.68
N VAL A 133 -10.54 7.03 -23.71
CA VAL A 133 -9.83 7.33 -22.46
C VAL A 133 -9.63 6.07 -21.61
N GLU A 134 -10.60 5.17 -21.63
CA GLU A 134 -10.53 3.85 -20.98
C GLU A 134 -9.38 2.99 -21.52
N ALA A 135 -9.18 2.97 -22.85
CA ALA A 135 -8.11 2.22 -23.47
C ALA A 135 -6.72 2.79 -23.13
N ASP A 136 -6.58 4.11 -23.14
CA ASP A 136 -5.34 4.79 -22.76
C ASP A 136 -5.02 4.60 -21.28
N TRP A 137 -6.03 4.65 -20.41
CA TRP A 137 -5.89 4.33 -18.99
C TRP A 137 -5.38 2.91 -18.78
N ALA A 138 -5.98 1.91 -19.44
CA ALA A 138 -5.59 0.52 -19.32
C ALA A 138 -4.13 0.29 -19.75
N LYS A 139 -3.69 0.98 -20.82
CA LYS A 139 -2.31 0.93 -21.30
C LYS A 139 -1.34 1.54 -20.29
N THR A 140 -1.60 2.76 -19.83
CA THR A 140 -0.76 3.45 -18.83
C THR A 140 -0.67 2.63 -17.55
N ARG A 141 -1.80 2.07 -17.08
CA ARG A 141 -1.86 1.22 -15.91
C ARG A 141 -0.99 -0.01 -16.05
N ALA A 142 -1.10 -0.73 -17.18
CA ALA A 142 -0.31 -1.93 -17.43
C ALA A 142 1.19 -1.63 -17.41
N GLU A 143 1.61 -0.48 -17.94
CA GLU A 143 3.00 -0.04 -17.91
C GLU A 143 3.50 0.23 -16.48
N ILE A 144 2.74 1.00 -15.69
CA ILE A 144 3.11 1.34 -14.31
C ILE A 144 3.15 0.07 -13.45
N LEU A 145 2.18 -0.83 -13.60
CA LEU A 145 2.16 -2.10 -12.87
C LEU A 145 3.32 -3.03 -13.25
N ARG A 146 3.76 -3.00 -14.51
CA ARG A 146 4.98 -3.72 -14.92
C ARG A 146 6.23 -3.17 -14.23
N MET A 147 6.33 -1.85 -14.05
CA MET A 147 7.43 -1.24 -13.27
C MET A 147 7.38 -1.70 -11.81
N ALA A 148 6.20 -1.65 -11.19
CA ALA A 148 6.01 -2.08 -9.80
C ALA A 148 6.38 -3.55 -9.59
N ALA A 149 5.91 -4.43 -10.48
CA ALA A 149 6.25 -5.85 -10.45
C ALA A 149 7.76 -6.10 -10.62
N ASN A 150 8.46 -5.26 -11.40
CA ASN A 150 9.91 -5.36 -11.53
C ASN A 150 10.63 -4.96 -10.24
N GLN A 151 10.23 -3.85 -9.61
CA GLN A 151 10.78 -3.41 -8.32
C GLN A 151 10.55 -4.46 -7.22
N ASP A 152 9.35 -5.03 -7.16
CA ASP A 152 9.00 -6.06 -6.19
C ASP A 152 9.86 -7.32 -6.35
N ARG A 153 10.13 -7.74 -7.59
CA ARG A 153 11.04 -8.87 -7.87
C ARG A 153 12.46 -8.58 -7.37
N GLN A 154 12.99 -7.41 -7.71
CA GLN A 154 14.33 -7.00 -7.30
C GLN A 154 14.47 -6.89 -5.77
N LEU A 155 13.48 -6.31 -5.08
CA LEU A 155 13.46 -6.26 -3.62
C LEU A 155 13.37 -7.66 -3.00
N ALA A 156 12.55 -8.56 -3.55
CA ALA A 156 12.46 -9.93 -3.08
C ALA A 156 13.80 -10.68 -3.18
N GLU A 157 14.51 -10.51 -4.31
CA GLU A 157 15.85 -11.06 -4.51
C GLU A 157 16.87 -10.51 -3.50
N LEU A 158 16.83 -9.20 -3.21
CA LEU A 158 17.74 -8.60 -2.22
C LEU A 158 17.42 -9.05 -0.79
N ARG A 159 16.15 -9.09 -0.41
CA ARG A 159 15.71 -9.61 0.90
C ARG A 159 16.16 -11.05 1.12
N ALA A 160 16.12 -11.87 0.08
CA ALA A 160 16.57 -13.26 0.15
C ALA A 160 18.07 -13.39 0.45
N LYS A 161 18.90 -12.41 0.06
CA LYS A 161 20.35 -12.40 0.33
C LYS A 161 20.71 -11.97 1.75
N LEU A 162 19.82 -11.29 2.46
CA LEU A 162 20.05 -10.78 3.81
C LEU A 162 19.62 -11.76 4.91
N ARG A 163 18.80 -12.75 4.55
CA ARG A 163 18.41 -13.87 5.42
C ARG A 163 19.53 -14.89 5.42
#